data_AF-A0A836VYK3-F1
#
_entry.id   AF-A0A836VYK3-F1
#
_cell.length_a   1.000
_cell.length_b   1.000
_cell.length_c   1.000
_cell.angle_alpha   90.00
_cell.angle_beta   90.00
_cell.angle_gamma   90.00
#
_symmetry.space_group_name_H-M   'P 1'
#
loop_
_entity.id
_entity.type
_entity.pdbx_description
1 polymer ?
#
loop_
_entity_poly.entity_id
_entity_poly.type
_entity_poly.pdbx_seq_one_letter_code
_entity_poly.pdbx_strand_id
1 'polypeptide(L)'
;MKRYLKSKNFLIGFVIVSLIVIMAVISFFYTPYDPNKMYIRNRLKPPSTDHILGTDQYGRDILSRIMKGSVNSIFVGVVSVGIGLLFGLILGAFAAYSGGWKDEIIMRIMDVLYGFPPVLMAILITSILGPGIRNSIIAIGIFNIPVFARLTRGSFLSIKERDFVQAARALGDRESVIIIKHIFPNIISPIIVQSATQFAVAILAEAALSYLG
;
A
#
# COMPACT_ATOMS: atom_id res chain seq x y z
N MET A 1 1.32 19.88 17.01
CA MET A 1 0.10 19.93 16.16
C MET A 1 0.01 21.21 15.29
N LYS A 2 0.05 22.43 15.84
CA LYS A 2 -0.07 23.70 15.07
C LYS A 2 0.96 23.92 13.93
N ARG A 3 2.11 23.24 13.96
CA ARG A 3 3.18 23.36 12.94
C ARG A 3 2.90 22.56 11.66
N TYR A 4 2.17 21.45 11.75
CA TYR A 4 1.82 20.61 10.58
C TYR A 4 0.72 21.25 9.73
N LEU A 5 -0.27 21.88 10.37
CA LEU A 5 -1.36 22.62 9.71
C LEU A 5 -0.89 23.87 8.94
N LYS A 6 0.35 24.33 9.14
CA LYS A 6 0.95 25.45 8.39
C LYS A 6 1.68 25.01 7.11
N SER A 7 1.91 23.71 6.91
CA SER A 7 2.57 23.21 5.70
C SER A 7 1.57 23.15 4.55
N LYS A 8 1.82 23.91 3.46
CA LYS A 8 0.97 23.92 2.26
C LYS A 8 0.84 22.52 1.65
N ASN A 9 1.94 21.76 1.61
CA ASN A 9 1.95 20.40 1.08
C ASN A 9 1.07 19.45 1.88
N PHE A 10 1.11 19.57 3.22
CA PHE A 10 0.24 18.78 4.09
C PHE A 10 -1.24 19.12 3.84
N LEU A 11 -1.57 20.42 3.75
CA LEU A 11 -2.95 20.85 3.53
C LEU A 11 -3.50 20.36 2.18
N ILE A 12 -2.73 20.50 1.10
CA ILE A 12 -3.11 20.03 -0.24
C ILE A 12 -3.33 18.51 -0.23
N GLY A 13 -2.36 17.76 0.29
CA GLY A 13 -2.48 16.30 0.39
C GLY A 13 -3.68 15.87 1.24
N PHE A 14 -3.90 16.54 2.37
CA PHE A 14 -5.04 16.28 3.25
C PHE A 14 -6.38 16.52 2.55
N VAL A 15 -6.52 17.61 1.80
CA VAL A 15 -7.74 17.91 1.05
C VAL A 15 -7.99 16.86 -0.04
N ILE A 16 -6.97 16.51 -0.83
CA ILE A 16 -7.10 15.52 -1.91
C ILE A 16 -7.51 14.15 -1.35
N VAL A 17 -6.82 13.67 -0.31
CA VAL A 17 -7.14 12.38 0.32
C VAL A 17 -8.53 12.42 0.95
N SER A 18 -8.89 13.52 1.63
CA SER A 18 -10.22 13.67 2.24
C SER A 18 -11.32 13.62 1.19
N LEU A 19 -11.15 14.28 0.04
CA LEU A 19 -12.13 14.23 -1.05
C LEU A 19 -12.35 12.80 -1.56
N ILE A 20 -11.26 12.04 -1.79
CA ILE A 20 -11.35 10.64 -2.26
C ILE A 20 -12.05 9.77 -1.20
N VAL A 21 -11.69 9.93 0.07
CA VAL A 21 -12.31 9.17 1.18
C VAL A 21 -13.79 9.52 1.32
N ILE A 22 -14.15 10.81 1.24
CA ILE A 22 -15.55 11.25 1.30
C ILE A 22 -16.34 10.67 0.11
N MET A 23 -15.81 10.72 -1.11
CA MET A 23 -16.45 10.10 -2.27
C MET A 23 -16.66 8.59 -2.09
N ALA A 24 -15.66 7.89 -1.56
CA ALA A 24 -15.75 6.46 -1.27
C ALA A 24 -16.82 6.16 -0.21
N VAL A 25 -16.89 6.96 0.87
CA VAL A 25 -17.88 6.81 1.94
C VAL A 25 -19.30 7.08 1.43
N ILE A 26 -19.49 8.16 0.68
CA ILE A 26 -20.79 8.50 0.08
C ILE A 26 -21.25 7.36 -0.84
N SER A 27 -20.33 6.73 -1.59
CA SER A 27 -20.65 5.64 -2.53
C SER A 27 -21.31 4.41 -1.90
N PHE A 28 -21.17 4.20 -0.58
CA PHE A 28 -21.88 3.12 0.12
C PHE A 28 -23.38 3.36 0.23
N PHE A 29 -23.80 4.62 0.25
CA PHE A 29 -25.19 5.02 0.42
C PHE A 29 -25.81 5.54 -0.88
N TYR A 30 -25.01 6.16 -1.74
CA TYR A 30 -25.49 6.83 -2.94
C TYR A 30 -24.45 6.85 -4.06
N THR A 31 -24.89 6.45 -5.25
CA THR A 31 -24.24 6.78 -6.52
C THR A 31 -25.30 7.34 -7.48
N PRO A 32 -25.00 8.37 -8.30
CA PRO A 32 -25.97 8.97 -9.22
C PRO A 32 -26.62 7.96 -10.17
N TYR A 33 -25.82 7.01 -10.66
CA TYR A 33 -26.26 5.90 -11.50
C TYR A 33 -25.68 4.59 -10.97
N ASP A 34 -26.22 3.47 -11.46
CA ASP A 34 -25.61 2.16 -11.25
C ASP A 34 -24.21 2.14 -11.91
N PRO A 35 -23.11 1.96 -11.15
CA PRO A 35 -21.75 2.02 -11.68
C PRO A 35 -21.45 0.95 -12.74
N ASN A 36 -22.16 -0.18 -12.76
CA ASN A 36 -21.88 -1.30 -13.65
C ASN A 36 -22.88 -1.42 -14.80
N LYS A 37 -24.02 -0.72 -14.73
CA LYS A 37 -25.04 -0.78 -15.76
C LYS A 37 -24.57 -0.11 -17.05
N MET A 38 -24.51 -0.90 -18.11
CA MET A 38 -24.04 -0.47 -19.43
C MET A 38 -25.20 0.07 -20.25
N TYR A 39 -25.00 1.23 -20.89
CA TYR A 39 -25.95 1.82 -21.82
C TYR A 39 -25.24 2.12 -23.15
N ILE A 40 -25.28 1.16 -24.07
CA ILE A 40 -24.55 1.24 -25.36
C ILE A 40 -24.90 2.49 -26.18
N ARG A 41 -26.13 3.00 -26.05
CA ARG A 41 -26.57 4.25 -26.71
C ARG A 41 -25.89 5.51 -26.17
N ASN A 42 -25.31 5.44 -24.98
CA ASN A 42 -24.67 6.56 -24.28
C ASN A 42 -23.15 6.40 -24.23
N ARG A 43 -22.50 5.70 -25.16
CA ARG A 43 -21.02 5.54 -25.14
C ARG A 43 -20.30 6.85 -25.44
N LEU A 44 -19.20 7.09 -24.71
CA LEU A 44 -18.26 8.19 -24.96
C LEU A 44 -18.91 9.58 -25.05
N LYS A 45 -19.95 9.83 -24.23
CA LYS A 45 -20.58 11.14 -24.17
C LYS A 45 -19.71 12.09 -23.33
N PRO A 46 -19.57 13.36 -23.76
CA PRO A 46 -18.88 14.37 -22.97
C PRO A 46 -19.65 14.66 -21.66
N PRO A 47 -19.03 15.37 -20.71
CA PRO A 47 -19.70 15.88 -19.51
C PRO A 47 -21.02 16.59 -19.84
N SER A 48 -22.08 16.24 -19.13
CA SER A 48 -23.42 16.83 -19.26
C SER A 48 -24.10 16.94 -17.89
N THR A 49 -25.27 17.59 -17.85
CA THR A 49 -26.11 17.65 -16.63
C THR A 49 -26.59 16.27 -16.18
N ASP A 50 -26.79 15.36 -17.13
CA ASP A 50 -27.15 13.98 -16.84
C ASP A 50 -25.94 13.18 -16.35
N HIS A 51 -24.80 13.31 -17.04
CA HIS A 51 -23.57 12.64 -16.69
C HIS A 51 -22.49 13.67 -16.38
N ILE A 52 -22.35 14.07 -15.11
CA ILE A 52 -21.48 15.17 -14.65
C ILE A 52 -20.05 15.04 -15.19
N LEU A 53 -19.51 13.82 -15.25
CA LEU A 53 -18.17 13.53 -15.77
C LEU A 53 -18.18 12.81 -17.13
N GLY A 54 -19.35 12.72 -17.76
CA GLY A 54 -19.56 11.99 -19.01
C GLY A 54 -19.67 10.49 -18.81
N THR A 55 -19.55 9.76 -19.92
CA THR A 55 -19.68 8.29 -19.93
C THR A 55 -18.48 7.61 -20.57
N ASP A 56 -18.21 6.38 -20.15
CA ASP A 56 -17.09 5.60 -20.67
C ASP A 56 -17.41 4.89 -22.00
N GLN A 57 -16.46 4.08 -22.47
CA GLN A 57 -16.58 3.31 -23.70
C GLN A 57 -17.70 2.25 -23.68
N TYR A 58 -18.32 1.98 -22.53
CA TYR A 58 -19.48 1.09 -22.37
C TYR A 58 -20.77 1.85 -22.03
N GLY A 59 -20.71 3.19 -22.03
CA GLY A 59 -21.81 4.06 -21.69
C GLY A 59 -22.17 4.05 -20.20
N ARG A 60 -21.21 3.69 -19.34
CA ARG A 60 -21.36 3.75 -17.88
C ARG A 60 -21.02 5.15 -17.39
N ASP A 61 -21.70 5.61 -16.35
CA ASP A 61 -21.46 6.91 -15.74
C ASP A 61 -20.09 6.98 -15.05
N ILE A 62 -19.24 7.92 -15.45
CA ILE A 62 -17.86 8.02 -14.97
C ILE A 62 -17.81 8.42 -13.49
N LEU A 63 -18.70 9.31 -13.03
CA LEU A 63 -18.71 9.76 -11.64
C LEU A 63 -19.05 8.60 -10.68
N SER A 64 -20.10 7.85 -10.98
CA SER A 64 -20.52 6.68 -10.22
C SER A 64 -19.43 5.59 -10.20
N ARG A 65 -18.72 5.41 -11.33
CA ARG A 65 -17.55 4.52 -11.44
C ARG A 65 -16.39 4.98 -10.56
N ILE A 66 -16.06 6.28 -10.52
CA ILE A 66 -14.98 6.81 -9.67
C ILE A 66 -15.35 6.65 -8.18
N MET A 67 -16.58 6.96 -7.79
CA MET A 67 -17.05 6.81 -6.42
C MET A 67 -16.91 5.37 -5.94
N LYS A 68 -17.46 4.40 -6.70
CA LYS A 68 -17.38 2.99 -6.32
C LYS A 68 -15.97 2.40 -6.47
N GLY A 69 -15.23 2.83 -7.50
CA GLY A 69 -13.84 2.43 -7.72
C GLY A 69 -12.91 2.90 -6.60
N SER A 70 -13.15 4.07 -6.03
CA SER A 70 -12.38 4.60 -4.91
C SER A 70 -12.38 3.66 -3.70
N VAL A 71 -13.54 3.01 -3.41
CA VAL A 71 -13.63 2.00 -2.36
C VAL A 71 -12.70 0.83 -2.64
N ASN A 72 -12.74 0.29 -3.86
CA ASN A 72 -11.90 -0.83 -4.25
C ASN A 72 -10.42 -0.47 -4.19
N SER A 73 -10.01 0.66 -4.76
CA SER A 73 -8.60 1.09 -4.78
C SER A 73 -8.07 1.36 -3.37
N ILE A 74 -8.85 1.99 -2.48
CA ILE A 74 -8.46 2.17 -1.08
C ILE A 74 -8.32 0.81 -0.39
N PHE A 75 -9.31 -0.07 -0.54
CA PHE A 75 -9.30 -1.38 0.10
C PHE A 75 -8.10 -2.20 -0.36
N VAL A 76 -7.86 -2.29 -1.67
CA VAL A 76 -6.72 -3.04 -2.22
C VAL A 76 -5.41 -2.43 -1.76
N GLY A 77 -5.26 -1.11 -1.84
CA GLY A 77 -4.04 -0.43 -1.40
C GLY A 77 -3.74 -0.65 0.07
N VAL A 78 -4.73 -0.48 0.97
CA VAL A 78 -4.53 -0.63 2.42
C VAL A 78 -4.20 -2.09 2.77
N VAL A 79 -4.97 -3.05 2.25
CA VAL A 79 -4.82 -4.46 2.62
C VAL A 79 -3.52 -5.03 2.07
N SER A 80 -3.19 -4.77 0.80
CA SER A 80 -1.96 -5.28 0.19
C SER A 80 -0.70 -4.67 0.82
N VAL A 81 -0.68 -3.37 1.07
CA VAL A 81 0.42 -2.71 1.78
C VAL A 81 0.51 -3.22 3.21
N GLY A 82 -0.64 -3.44 3.88
CA GLY A 82 -0.69 -4.00 5.23
C GLY A 82 -0.05 -5.39 5.31
N ILE A 83 -0.31 -6.27 4.34
CA ILE A 83 0.33 -7.59 4.22
C ILE A 83 1.84 -7.43 4.07
N GLY A 84 2.28 -6.64 3.08
CA GLY A 84 3.70 -6.40 2.83
C GLY A 84 4.42 -5.82 4.04
N LEU A 85 3.79 -4.86 4.72
CA LEU A 85 4.30 -4.22 5.92
C LEU A 85 4.39 -5.21 7.08
N LEU A 86 3.36 -6.01 7.34
CA LEU A 86 3.34 -6.96 8.46
C LEU A 86 4.46 -8.00 8.30
N PHE A 87 4.49 -8.69 7.17
CA PHE A 87 5.50 -9.74 6.94
C PHE A 87 6.89 -9.15 6.73
N GLY A 88 7.01 -8.02 6.03
CA GLY A 88 8.28 -7.34 5.84
C GLY A 88 8.87 -6.83 7.15
N LEU A 89 8.05 -6.27 8.06
CA LEU A 89 8.52 -5.82 9.37
C LEU A 89 9.04 -6.99 10.21
N ILE A 90 8.31 -8.11 10.25
CA ILE A 90 8.71 -9.31 10.99
C ILE A 90 10.00 -9.89 10.43
N LEU A 91 10.06 -10.12 9.11
CA LEU A 91 11.23 -10.73 8.46
C LEU A 91 12.46 -9.82 8.53
N GLY A 92 12.29 -8.51 8.29
CA GLY A 92 13.36 -7.53 8.34
C GLY A 92 13.92 -7.33 9.74
N ALA A 93 13.06 -7.23 10.75
CA ALA A 93 13.49 -7.14 12.14
C ALA A 93 14.18 -8.45 12.60
N PHE A 94 13.62 -9.61 12.23
CA PHE A 94 14.21 -10.91 12.56
C PHE A 94 15.58 -11.11 11.92
N ALA A 95 15.74 -10.70 10.65
CA ALA A 95 17.02 -10.72 9.95
C ALA A 95 18.06 -9.80 10.63
N ALA A 96 17.69 -8.55 10.93
CA ALA A 96 18.57 -7.59 11.61
C ALA A 96 18.94 -7.99 13.06
N TYR A 97 18.02 -8.65 13.75
CA TYR A 97 18.25 -9.17 15.09
C TYR A 97 19.20 -10.37 15.06
N SER A 98 18.91 -11.36 14.21
CA SER A 98 19.64 -12.62 14.14
C SER A 98 21.06 -12.47 13.58
N GLY A 99 21.24 -11.61 12.58
CA GLY A 99 22.51 -11.45 11.86
C GLY A 99 23.02 -12.74 11.19
N GLY A 100 24.25 -12.68 10.70
CA GLY A 100 24.97 -13.84 10.16
C GLY A 100 24.26 -14.53 8.99
N TRP A 101 24.31 -15.86 8.95
CA TRP A 101 23.77 -16.66 7.84
C TRP A 101 22.23 -16.62 7.73
N LYS A 102 21.51 -16.42 8.84
CA LYS A 102 20.03 -16.32 8.82
C LYS A 102 19.58 -15.05 8.12
N ASP A 103 20.27 -13.95 8.42
CA ASP A 103 20.08 -12.67 7.74
C ASP A 103 20.32 -12.82 6.23
N GLU A 104 21.46 -13.42 5.87
CA GLU A 104 21.82 -13.66 4.48
C GLU A 104 20.74 -14.48 3.75
N ILE A 105 20.28 -15.60 4.31
CA ILE A 105 19.24 -16.43 3.68
C ILE A 105 17.95 -15.64 3.47
N ILE A 106 17.49 -14.91 4.50
CA ILE A 106 16.25 -14.13 4.40
C ILE A 106 16.39 -13.07 3.31
N MET A 107 17.50 -12.32 3.30
CA MET A 107 17.73 -11.28 2.30
C MET A 107 17.88 -11.86 0.89
N ARG A 108 18.49 -13.04 0.73
CA ARG A 108 18.56 -13.74 -0.56
C ARG A 108 17.18 -14.12 -1.09
N ILE A 109 16.30 -14.63 -0.23
CA ILE A 109 14.91 -14.91 -0.63
C ILE A 109 14.19 -13.62 -1.02
N MET A 110 14.39 -12.53 -0.26
CA MET A 110 13.81 -11.21 -0.59
C MET A 110 14.32 -10.68 -1.93
N ASP A 111 15.60 -10.89 -2.26
CA ASP A 111 16.19 -10.47 -3.53
C ASP A 111 15.63 -11.27 -4.71
N VAL A 112 15.44 -12.59 -4.55
CA VAL A 112 14.79 -13.43 -5.55
C VAL A 112 13.36 -12.97 -5.80
N LEU A 113 12.58 -12.71 -4.75
CA LEU A 113 11.20 -12.21 -4.88
C LEU A 113 11.16 -10.85 -5.57
N TYR A 114 12.09 -9.95 -5.23
CA TYR A 114 12.12 -8.59 -5.79
C TYR A 114 12.69 -8.53 -7.21
N GLY A 115 13.41 -9.55 -7.66
CA GLY A 115 13.95 -9.63 -9.02
C GLY A 115 12.87 -9.70 -10.10
N PHE A 116 11.63 -10.10 -9.73
CA PHE A 116 10.51 -10.16 -10.65
C PHE A 116 9.77 -8.81 -10.71
N PRO A 117 9.54 -8.26 -11.92
CA PRO A 117 8.70 -7.08 -12.08
C PRO A 117 7.30 -7.28 -11.45
N PRO A 118 6.75 -6.27 -10.73
CA PRO A 118 5.47 -6.41 -10.03
C PRO A 118 4.31 -6.78 -10.95
N VAL A 119 4.31 -6.25 -12.18
CA VAL A 119 3.28 -6.55 -13.19
C VAL A 119 3.36 -8.01 -13.63
N LEU A 120 4.57 -8.57 -13.82
CA LEU A 120 4.73 -9.98 -14.18
C LEU A 120 4.29 -10.90 -13.05
N MET A 121 4.64 -10.55 -11.81
CA MET A 121 4.23 -11.33 -10.63
C MET A 121 2.71 -11.34 -10.46
N ALA A 122 2.06 -10.20 -10.70
CA ALA A 122 0.62 -10.08 -10.72
C ALA A 122 -0.04 -10.97 -11.78
N ILE A 123 0.44 -10.91 -13.04
CA ILE A 123 -0.10 -11.72 -14.14
C ILE A 123 0.03 -13.22 -13.85
N LEU A 124 1.17 -13.66 -13.30
CA LEU A 124 1.40 -15.05 -12.91
C LEU A 124 0.43 -15.51 -11.82
N ILE A 125 0.14 -14.66 -10.84
CA ILE A 125 -0.78 -15.02 -9.76
C ILE A 125 -2.22 -15.04 -10.26
N THR A 126 -2.63 -14.08 -11.10
CA THR A 126 -3.97 -14.07 -11.68
C THR A 126 -4.19 -15.20 -12.69
N SER A 127 -3.16 -15.65 -13.39
CA SER A 127 -3.30 -16.79 -14.31
C SER A 127 -3.49 -18.12 -13.59
N ILE A 128 -2.89 -18.28 -12.40
CA ILE A 128 -3.01 -19.50 -11.59
C ILE A 128 -4.27 -19.48 -10.72
N LEU A 129 -4.53 -18.38 -10.01
CA LEU A 129 -5.63 -18.27 -9.04
C LEU A 129 -6.92 -17.73 -9.63
N GLY A 130 -6.90 -17.32 -10.90
CA GLY A 130 -7.98 -16.63 -11.58
C GLY A 130 -8.02 -15.12 -11.30
N PRO A 131 -8.86 -14.38 -12.03
CA PRO A 131 -9.00 -12.95 -11.85
C PRO A 131 -9.81 -12.63 -10.59
N GLY A 132 -9.51 -11.49 -9.96
CA GLY A 132 -10.31 -10.97 -8.86
C GLY A 132 -9.51 -10.16 -7.83
N ILE A 133 -10.23 -9.26 -7.16
CA ILE A 133 -9.71 -8.30 -6.17
C ILE A 133 -8.86 -9.01 -5.09
N ARG A 134 -9.32 -10.16 -4.59
CA ARG A 134 -8.60 -10.94 -3.57
C ARG A 134 -7.23 -11.42 -4.05
N ASN A 135 -7.14 -11.88 -5.28
CA ASN A 135 -5.89 -12.40 -5.84
C ASN A 135 -4.91 -11.25 -6.14
N SER A 136 -5.42 -10.11 -6.61
CA SER A 136 -4.65 -8.87 -6.77
C SER A 136 -4.05 -8.41 -5.43
N ILE A 137 -4.84 -8.43 -4.34
CA ILE A 137 -4.37 -8.08 -3.00
C ILE A 137 -3.20 -8.97 -2.56
N ILE A 138 -3.35 -10.29 -2.73
CA ILE A 138 -2.31 -11.26 -2.35
C ILE A 138 -1.04 -11.03 -3.19
N ALA A 139 -1.19 -10.85 -4.50
CA ALA A 139 -0.07 -10.62 -5.41
C ALA A 139 0.73 -9.36 -5.04
N ILE A 140 0.04 -8.23 -4.92
CA ILE A 140 0.65 -6.96 -4.55
C ILE A 140 1.25 -7.04 -3.13
N GLY A 141 0.57 -7.71 -2.21
CA GLY A 141 1.02 -7.87 -0.83
C GLY A 141 2.34 -8.64 -0.74
N ILE A 142 2.46 -9.78 -1.44
CA ILE A 142 3.68 -10.58 -1.49
C ILE A 142 4.83 -9.78 -2.11
N PHE A 143 4.56 -9.06 -3.20
CA PHE A 143 5.56 -8.21 -3.86
C PHE A 143 6.11 -7.11 -2.93
N ASN A 144 5.29 -6.60 -2.02
CA ASN A 144 5.70 -5.58 -1.07
C ASN A 144 6.54 -6.10 0.10
N ILE A 145 6.57 -7.42 0.36
CA ILE A 145 7.32 -8.01 1.49
C ILE A 145 8.82 -7.67 1.42
N PRO A 146 9.55 -7.91 0.30
CA PRO A 146 10.97 -7.57 0.19
C PRO A 146 11.28 -6.09 0.43
N VAL A 147 10.38 -5.21 -0.02
CA VAL A 147 10.53 -3.76 0.12
C VAL A 147 10.53 -3.36 1.59
N PHE A 148 9.53 -3.80 2.34
CA PHE A 148 9.44 -3.52 3.78
C PHE A 148 10.49 -4.28 4.59
N ALA A 149 10.86 -5.51 4.20
CA ALA A 149 11.90 -6.28 4.85
C ALA A 149 13.26 -5.58 4.80
N ARG A 150 13.69 -5.13 3.62
CA ARG A 150 14.97 -4.42 3.47
C ARG A 150 14.98 -3.08 4.18
N LEU A 151 13.89 -2.32 4.08
CA LEU A 151 13.78 -1.03 4.79
C LEU A 151 13.84 -1.21 6.31
N THR A 152 13.08 -2.18 6.83
CA THR A 152 13.05 -2.49 8.26
C THR A 152 14.43 -2.94 8.71
N ARG A 153 15.08 -3.85 7.97
CA ARG A 153 16.42 -4.33 8.30
C ARG A 153 17.42 -3.19 8.37
N GLY A 154 17.50 -2.35 7.34
CA GLY A 154 18.44 -1.23 7.29
C GLY A 154 18.20 -0.22 8.41
N SER A 155 16.94 0.14 8.65
CA SER A 155 16.57 1.08 9.73
C SER A 155 16.84 0.49 11.11
N PHE A 156 16.55 -0.79 11.30
CA PHE A 156 16.78 -1.52 12.55
C PHE A 156 18.28 -1.55 12.89
N LEU A 157 19.13 -1.94 11.93
CA LEU A 157 20.59 -1.97 12.13
C LEU A 157 21.13 -0.58 12.48
N SER A 158 20.67 0.47 11.79
CA SER A 158 21.10 1.85 12.08
C SER A 158 20.72 2.33 13.49
N ILE A 159 19.55 1.93 14.02
CA ILE A 159 19.14 2.28 15.38
C ILE A 159 19.79 1.39 16.43
N LYS A 160 19.98 0.10 16.13
CA LYS A 160 20.60 -0.89 17.03
C LYS A 160 21.99 -0.47 17.49
N GLU A 161 22.74 0.23 16.66
CA GLU A 161 24.11 0.67 16.94
C GLU A 161 24.20 1.99 17.74
N ARG A 162 23.08 2.63 18.09
CA ARG A 162 23.10 3.91 18.81
C ARG A 162 23.36 3.76 20.31
N ASP A 163 24.01 4.77 20.90
CA ASP A 163 24.43 4.79 22.31
C ASP A 163 23.29 4.52 23.30
N PHE A 164 22.08 5.06 23.05
CA PHE A 164 20.95 4.83 23.96
C PHE A 164 20.48 3.37 23.97
N VAL A 165 20.64 2.64 22.86
CA VAL A 165 20.35 1.20 22.78
C VAL A 165 21.40 0.40 23.54
N GLN A 166 22.67 0.78 23.40
CA GLN A 166 23.76 0.14 24.12
C GLN A 166 23.68 0.40 25.63
N ALA A 167 23.29 1.61 26.04
CA ALA A 167 23.04 1.95 27.43
C ALA A 167 21.90 1.12 28.04
N ALA A 168 20.76 0.98 27.33
CA ALA A 168 19.65 0.13 27.76
C ALA A 168 20.10 -1.34 27.93
N ARG A 169 20.93 -1.84 27.00
CA ARG A 169 21.52 -3.17 27.10
C ARG A 169 22.45 -3.33 28.30
N ALA A 170 23.30 -2.33 28.57
CA ALA A 170 24.20 -2.33 29.72
C ALA A 170 23.45 -2.29 31.07
N LEU A 171 22.26 -1.68 31.09
CA LEU A 171 21.34 -1.69 32.23
C LEU A 171 20.61 -3.03 32.43
N GLY A 172 20.78 -3.99 31.51
CA GLY A 172 20.19 -5.32 31.60
C GLY A 172 18.78 -5.45 31.02
N ASP A 173 18.33 -4.49 30.20
CA ASP A 173 17.04 -4.62 29.53
C ASP A 173 17.01 -5.84 28.60
N ARG A 174 15.88 -6.55 28.62
CA ARG A 174 15.65 -7.68 27.71
C ARG A 174 15.60 -7.20 26.26
N GLU A 175 16.15 -7.98 25.34
CA GLU A 175 16.16 -7.65 23.90
C GLU A 175 14.76 -7.32 23.34
N SER A 176 13.72 -8.04 23.77
CA SER A 176 12.34 -7.74 23.34
C SER A 176 11.86 -6.36 23.81
N VAL A 177 12.27 -5.91 25.00
CA VAL A 177 11.96 -4.59 25.53
C VAL A 177 12.70 -3.53 24.72
N ILE A 178 13.97 -3.76 24.41
CA ILE A 178 14.77 -2.86 23.58
C ILE A 178 14.15 -2.69 22.19
N ILE A 179 13.77 -3.79 21.55
CA ILE A 179 13.15 -3.77 20.23
C ILE A 179 11.86 -2.94 20.23
N ILE A 180 10.95 -3.21 21.18
CA ILE A 180 9.61 -2.61 21.20
C ILE A 180 9.65 -1.15 21.68
N LYS A 181 10.46 -0.82 22.70
CA LYS A 181 10.47 0.51 23.32
C LYS A 181 11.51 1.45 22.72
N HIS A 182 12.61 0.93 22.18
CA HIS A 182 13.71 1.75 21.69
C HIS A 182 13.89 1.69 20.16
N ILE A 183 13.73 0.53 19.53
CA ILE A 183 13.99 0.40 18.09
C ILE A 183 12.76 0.76 17.25
N PHE A 184 11.63 0.05 17.42
CA PHE A 184 10.43 0.25 16.61
C PHE A 184 9.90 1.70 16.58
N PRO A 185 9.83 2.42 17.72
CA PRO A 185 9.38 3.81 17.71
C PRO A 185 10.29 4.73 16.90
N ASN A 186 11.59 4.41 16.78
CA ASN A 186 12.56 5.21 16.04
C ASN A 186 12.57 4.91 14.53
N ILE A 187 12.09 3.75 14.10
CA ILE A 187 12.02 3.39 12.67
C ILE A 187 10.63 3.57 12.06
N ILE A 188 9.65 4.05 12.83
CA ILE A 188 8.28 4.23 12.33
C ILE A 188 8.19 5.30 11.23
N SER A 189 9.02 6.33 11.29
CA SER A 189 9.04 7.43 10.32
C SER A 189 9.33 6.96 8.89
N PRO A 190 10.45 6.25 8.60
CA PRO A 190 10.69 5.72 7.27
C PRO A 190 9.64 4.68 6.84
N ILE A 191 9.10 3.89 7.78
CA ILE A 191 8.04 2.91 7.47
C ILE A 191 6.78 3.62 6.96
N ILE A 192 6.31 4.69 7.64
CA ILE A 192 5.12 5.45 7.22
C ILE A 192 5.31 6.04 5.82
N VAL A 193 6.49 6.61 5.56
CA VAL A 193 6.82 7.18 4.24
C VAL A 193 6.79 6.09 3.17
N GLN A 194 7.40 4.93 3.46
CA GLN A 194 7.40 3.81 2.52
C GLN A 194 6.00 3.25 2.28
N SER A 195 5.15 3.18 3.32
CA SER A 195 3.76 2.76 3.18
C SER A 195 2.98 3.66 2.24
N ALA A 196 3.17 4.98 2.31
CA ALA A 196 2.52 5.91 1.38
C ALA A 196 2.98 5.69 -0.07
N THR A 197 4.28 5.47 -0.29
CA THR A 197 4.83 5.16 -1.61
C THR A 197 4.28 3.84 -2.15
N GLN A 198 4.26 2.80 -1.32
CA GLN A 198 3.77 1.48 -1.74
C GLN A 198 2.26 1.46 -1.94
N PHE A 199 1.51 2.31 -1.24
CA PHE A 199 0.08 2.48 -1.48
C PHE A 199 -0.18 3.05 -2.89
N ALA A 200 0.58 4.05 -3.32
CA ALA A 200 0.48 4.59 -4.68
C ALA A 200 0.83 3.52 -5.74
N VAL A 201 1.91 2.76 -5.53
CA VAL A 201 2.32 1.67 -6.44
C VAL A 201 1.25 0.56 -6.47
N ALA A 202 0.65 0.22 -5.33
CA ALA A 202 -0.42 -0.77 -5.24
C ALA A 202 -1.66 -0.38 -6.04
N ILE A 203 -2.07 0.89 -6.00
CA ILE A 203 -3.20 1.40 -6.80
C ILE A 203 -2.89 1.30 -8.30
N LEU A 204 -1.68 1.69 -8.72
CA LEU A 204 -1.28 1.61 -10.12
C LEU A 204 -1.24 0.15 -10.61
N ALA A 205 -0.75 -0.76 -9.77
CA ALA A 205 -0.76 -2.19 -10.05
C ALA A 205 -2.20 -2.69 -10.18
N GLU A 206 -3.06 -2.46 -9.19
CA GLU A 206 -4.48 -2.87 -9.22
C GLU A 206 -5.20 -2.39 -10.48
N ALA A 207 -5.02 -1.12 -10.85
CA ALA A 207 -5.57 -0.57 -12.08
C ALA A 207 -5.06 -1.34 -13.31
N ALA A 208 -3.75 -1.60 -13.40
CA ALA A 208 -3.18 -2.37 -14.51
C ALA A 208 -3.75 -3.79 -14.61
N LEU A 209 -3.93 -4.49 -13.48
CA LEU A 209 -4.57 -5.81 -13.47
C LEU A 209 -6.02 -5.72 -13.95
N SER A 210 -6.78 -4.71 -13.52
CA SER A 210 -8.17 -4.53 -13.94
C SER A 210 -8.33 -4.30 -15.45
N TYR A 211 -7.28 -3.85 -16.16
CA TYR A 211 -7.29 -3.75 -17.62
C TYR A 211 -6.92 -5.07 -18.32
N LEU A 212 -6.18 -5.95 -17.65
CA LEU A 212 -5.73 -7.24 -18.19
C LEU A 212 -6.81 -8.33 -18.08
N GLY A 213 -7.80 -8.13 -17.20
CA GLY A 213 -8.97 -9.00 -17.03
C GLY A 213 -8.98 -9.68 -15.68
#